data_AF-A0A381VUP7-F1
#
_entry.id   AF-A0A381VUP7-F1
#
_cell.length_a   1.000
_cell.length_b   1.000
_cell.length_c   1.000
_cell.angle_alpha   90.00
_cell.angle_beta   90.00
_cell.angle_gamma   90.00
#
_symmetry.space_group_name_H-M   'P 1'
#
loop_
_entity.id
_entity.type
_entity.pdbx_description
1 polymer ?
#
loop_
_entity_poly.entity_id
_entity_poly.type
_entity_poly.pdbx_seq_one_letter_code
_entity_poly.pdbx_strand_id
1 'polypeptide(L)'
;MTTQTLYKSYIIEEYQLQEEPFYVPVADEIELFEAAYKQKLPLIFKGPTGCGKTRFVEYMSYRLGLELTRVSKEEGVEDSNNGVNMPLVTIACH
;
A
#
# COMPACT_ATOMS: atom_id res chain seq x y z
N MET A 1 -0.35 41.15 6.68
CA MET A 1 -1.25 39.96 6.76
C MET A 1 -0.42 38.77 6.33
N THR A 2 -0.06 37.89 7.27
CA THR A 2 0.83 36.76 7.02
C THR A 2 -0.03 35.53 6.76
N THR A 3 -0.06 35.02 5.52
CA THR A 3 -0.79 33.79 5.19
C THR A 3 0.00 32.59 5.70
N GLN A 4 -0.58 31.84 6.64
CA GLN A 4 -0.06 30.55 7.08
C GLN A 4 -0.52 29.45 6.12
N THR A 5 0.42 28.66 5.63
CA THR A 5 0.17 27.47 4.81
C THR A 5 -0.43 26.37 5.68
N LEU A 6 -1.68 25.96 5.40
CA LEU A 6 -2.43 24.96 6.19
C LEU A 6 -2.35 23.52 5.67
N TYR A 7 -1.57 23.25 4.61
CA TYR A 7 -1.47 21.91 4.03
C TYR A 7 -0.04 21.37 4.14
N LYS A 8 0.06 20.06 4.32
CA LYS A 8 1.32 19.33 4.33
C LYS A 8 1.46 18.61 3.00
N SER A 9 2.45 19.01 2.20
CA SER A 9 2.82 18.31 0.97
C SER A 9 3.71 17.12 1.32
N TYR A 10 3.42 15.96 0.73
CA TYR A 10 4.28 14.79 0.80
C TYR A 10 4.74 14.44 -0.62
N ILE A 11 5.98 14.00 -0.76
CA ILE A 11 6.40 13.28 -1.97
C ILE A 11 5.64 11.95 -1.93
N ILE A 12 5.09 11.49 -3.05
CA ILE A 12 4.26 10.25 -3.10
C ILE A 12 4.98 9.05 -2.47
N GLU A 13 6.30 9.01 -2.63
CA GLU A 13 7.22 8.01 -2.09
C GLU A 13 7.26 7.97 -0.56
N GLU A 14 6.76 9.02 0.12
CA GLU A 14 6.70 9.16 1.58
C GLU A 14 5.34 8.74 2.18
N TYR A 15 4.32 8.46 1.35
CA TYR A 15 3.02 8.05 1.89
C TYR A 15 3.04 6.58 2.31
N GLN A 16 3.25 6.36 3.60
CA GLN A 16 3.40 5.04 4.21
C GLN A 16 2.29 4.78 5.23
N LEU A 17 1.68 3.59 5.14
CA LEU A 17 0.76 3.09 6.16
C LEU A 17 1.56 2.62 7.37
N GLN A 18 1.37 3.31 8.50
CA GLN A 18 2.07 3.01 9.76
C GLN A 18 1.43 1.85 10.54
N GLU A 19 0.12 1.71 10.40
CA GLU A 19 -0.69 0.73 11.13
C GLU A 19 -1.35 -0.22 10.15
N GLU A 20 -1.54 -1.48 10.57
CA GLU A 20 -2.23 -2.48 9.78
C GLU A 20 -3.70 -2.05 9.54
N PRO A 21 -4.11 -1.84 8.29
CA PRO A 21 -5.50 -1.50 8.00
C PRO A 21 -6.41 -2.69 8.30
N PHE A 22 -7.42 -2.51 9.15
CA PHE A 22 -8.45 -3.53 9.36
C PHE A 22 -9.11 -3.95 8.03
N TYR A 23 -8.98 -5.23 7.68
CA TYR A 23 -9.59 -5.87 6.51
C TYR A 23 -9.90 -7.34 6.85
N VAL A 24 -11.06 -7.83 6.40
CA VAL A 24 -11.48 -9.22 6.61
C VAL A 24 -11.60 -9.88 5.23
N PRO A 25 -10.78 -10.91 4.92
CA PRO A 25 -10.88 -11.64 3.68
C PRO A 25 -12.21 -12.39 3.57
N VAL A 26 -12.75 -12.44 2.36
CA VAL A 26 -14.01 -13.12 2.03
C VAL A 26 -13.74 -14.41 1.25
N ALA A 27 -12.70 -14.42 0.42
CA ALA A 27 -12.29 -15.57 -0.39
C ALA A 27 -10.75 -15.58 -0.56
N ASP A 28 -10.27 -15.88 -1.76
CA ASP A 28 -8.87 -16.05 -2.15
C ASP A 28 -8.22 -14.74 -2.66
N GLU A 29 -8.82 -13.57 -2.42
CA GLU A 29 -8.36 -12.31 -2.99
C GLU A 29 -6.93 -11.93 -2.58
N ILE A 30 -6.49 -12.30 -1.38
CA ILE A 30 -5.11 -12.07 -0.91
C ILE A 30 -4.13 -12.85 -1.79
N GLU A 31 -4.35 -14.16 -1.92
CA GLU A 31 -3.45 -15.06 -2.65
C GLU A 31 -3.38 -14.68 -4.14
N LEU A 32 -4.54 -14.35 -4.72
CA LEU A 32 -4.63 -13.91 -6.11
C LEU A 32 -3.91 -12.58 -6.33
N PHE A 33 -4.04 -11.63 -5.39
CA PHE A 33 -3.35 -10.35 -5.46
C PHE A 33 -1.83 -10.50 -5.35
N GLU A 34 -1.35 -11.29 -4.40
CA GLU A 34 0.09 -11.58 -4.24
C GLU A 34 0.67 -12.24 -5.50
N ALA A 35 -0.05 -13.21 -6.09
CA ALA A 35 0.38 -13.87 -7.31
C ALA A 35 0.46 -12.89 -8.49
N ALA A 36 -0.55 -12.05 -8.66
CA ALA A 36 -0.57 -11.02 -9.70
C ALA A 36 0.53 -9.97 -9.48
N TYR A 37 0.76 -9.54 -8.23
CA TYR A 37 1.82 -8.60 -7.87
C TYR A 37 3.21 -9.15 -8.21
N LYS A 38 3.51 -10.41 -7.84
CA LYS A 38 4.77 -11.09 -8.19
C LYS A 38 5.00 -11.14 -9.70
N GLN A 39 3.93 -11.26 -10.48
CA GLN A 39 3.96 -11.26 -11.94
C GLN A 39 3.86 -9.85 -12.56
N LYS A 40 3.76 -8.79 -11.75
CA LYS A 40 3.58 -7.40 -12.20
C LYS A 40 2.36 -7.22 -13.13
N LEU A 41 1.29 -7.97 -12.86
CA LEU A 41 0.06 -7.91 -13.64
C LEU A 41 -0.83 -6.77 -13.16
N PRO A 42 -1.41 -5.96 -14.07
CA PRO A 42 -2.40 -4.96 -13.71
C PRO A 42 -3.70 -5.65 -13.25
N LEU A 43 -4.28 -5.17 -12.15
CA LEU A 43 -5.52 -5.69 -11.57
C LEU A 43 -6.66 -4.68 -11.68
N ILE A 44 -7.88 -5.19 -11.89
CA ILE A 44 -9.12 -4.40 -11.87
C ILE A 44 -10.02 -4.93 -10.77
N PHE A 45 -10.42 -4.05 -9.85
CA PHE A 45 -11.35 -4.37 -8.78
C PHE A 45 -12.79 -4.03 -9.17
N LYS A 46 -13.64 -5.05 -9.26
CA LYS A 46 -15.08 -4.92 -9.53
C LYS A 46 -15.88 -5.11 -8.24
N GLY A 47 -16.90 -4.29 -8.05
CA GLY A 47 -17.87 -4.46 -6.96
C GLY A 47 -18.67 -3.17 -6.70
N PRO A 48 -19.80 -3.24 -5.97
CA PRO A 48 -20.60 -2.06 -5.64
C PRO A 48 -19.82 -1.06 -4.77
N THR A 49 -20.31 0.16 -4.66
CA THR A 49 -19.73 1.16 -3.74
C THR A 49 -19.79 0.63 -2.29
N GLY A 50 -18.76 0.89 -1.49
CA GLY A 50 -18.71 0.47 -0.08
C GLY A 50 -18.34 -0.99 0.18
N CYS A 51 -18.07 -1.81 -0.85
CA CYS A 51 -17.68 -3.22 -0.66
C CYS A 51 -16.20 -3.44 -0.23
N GLY A 52 -15.48 -2.39 0.15
CA GLY A 52 -14.12 -2.52 0.68
C GLY A 52 -12.97 -2.55 -0.34
N LYS A 53 -13.19 -2.25 -1.63
CA LYS A 53 -12.11 -2.25 -2.66
C LYS A 53 -10.89 -1.41 -2.27
N THR A 54 -11.11 -0.15 -1.87
CA THR A 54 -10.01 0.75 -1.46
C THR A 54 -9.30 0.19 -0.22
N ARG A 55 -10.07 -0.32 0.75
CA ARG A 55 -9.53 -0.88 1.98
C ARG A 55 -8.70 -2.15 1.74
N PHE A 56 -9.09 -2.96 0.77
CA PHE A 56 -8.31 -4.12 0.34
C PHE A 56 -6.94 -3.69 -0.22
N VAL A 57 -6.91 -2.66 -1.07
CA VAL A 57 -5.64 -2.15 -1.64
C VAL A 57 -4.75 -1.55 -0.55
N GLU A 58 -5.32 -0.83 0.42
CA GLU A 58 -4.60 -0.37 1.62
C GLU A 58 -3.97 -1.54 2.38
N TYR A 59 -4.75 -2.57 2.68
CA TYR A 59 -4.31 -3.75 3.41
C TYR A 59 -3.18 -4.49 2.68
N MET A 60 -3.32 -4.73 1.36
CA MET A 60 -2.28 -5.40 0.58
C MET A 60 -1.00 -4.58 0.46
N SER A 61 -1.11 -3.24 0.37
CA SER A 61 0.06 -2.36 0.32
C SER A 61 0.86 -2.42 1.63
N TYR A 62 0.16 -2.39 2.77
CA TYR A 62 0.79 -2.59 4.09
C TYR A 62 1.49 -3.95 4.19
N ARG A 63 0.79 -5.03 3.81
CA ARG A 63 1.34 -6.40 3.88
C ARG A 63 2.58 -6.59 2.99
N LEU A 64 2.52 -6.16 1.73
CA LEU A 64 3.64 -6.29 0.80
C LEU A 64 4.85 -5.44 1.24
N GLY A 65 4.61 -4.25 1.80
CA GLY A 65 5.68 -3.42 2.38
C GLY A 65 6.42 -4.12 3.54
N LEU A 66 5.69 -4.83 4.41
CA LEU A 66 6.30 -5.62 5.48
C LEU A 66 7.13 -6.80 4.96
N GLU A 67 6.63 -7.52 3.94
CA GLU A 67 7.34 -8.65 3.33
C GLU A 67 8.65 -8.20 2.67
N LEU A 68 8.61 -7.13 1.88
CA LEU A 68 9.80 -6.56 1.24
C LEU A 68 10.84 -6.11 2.28
N THR A 69 10.40 -5.43 3.34
CA THR A 69 11.28 -4.98 4.43
C THR A 69 11.97 -6.15 5.15
N ARG A 70 11.25 -7.27 5.36
CA ARG A 70 11.81 -8.47 5.99
C ARG A 70 12.88 -9.11 5.10
N VAL A 71 12.59 -9.29 3.81
CA VAL A 71 13.54 -9.87 2.85
C VAL A 71 14.82 -9.03 2.76
N SER A 72 14.72 -7.71 2.66
CA SER A 72 15.90 -6.83 2.62
C SER A 72 16.80 -6.96 3.86
N LYS A 73 16.19 -7.17 5.04
CA LYS A 73 16.92 -7.38 6.29
C LYS A 73 17.65 -8.72 6.31
N GLU A 74 17.06 -9.77 5.77
CA GLU A 74 17.66 -11.10 5.68
C GLU A 74 18.80 -11.15 4.64
N GLU A 75 18.67 -10.42 3.54
CA GLU A 75 19.69 -10.33 2.47
C GLU A 75 20.89 -9.42 2.83
N GLY A 76 20.92 -8.86 4.04
CA GLY A 76 22.02 -8.01 4.50
C GLY A 76 22.09 -6.65 3.79
N VAL A 77 21.00 -6.23 3.16
CA VAL A 77 20.88 -4.89 2.56
C VAL A 77 20.54 -3.91 3.68
N GLU A 78 21.57 -3.43 4.37
CA GLU A 78 21.45 -2.36 5.38
C GLU A 78 21.31 -0.98 4.73
N ASP A 79 20.23 -0.77 3.97
CA ASP A 79 19.89 0.58 3.53
C ASP A 79 19.42 1.39 4.76
N SER A 80 20.37 2.11 5.34
CA SER A 80 20.31 2.75 6.66
C SER A 80 19.33 3.93 6.78
N ASN A 81 18.23 3.99 6.02
CA ASN A 81 17.15 4.97 6.30
C ASN A 81 15.79 4.76 5.61
N ASN A 82 15.51 3.65 4.93
CA ASN A 82 14.18 3.47 4.35
C ASN A 82 13.89 1.98 4.17
N GLY A 83 13.12 1.39 5.11
CA GLY A 83 12.52 0.09 4.85
C GLY A 83 11.76 0.19 3.53
N VAL A 84 12.01 -0.73 2.60
CA VAL A 84 11.36 -0.73 1.28
C VAL A 84 9.87 -0.90 1.50
N ASN A 85 9.16 0.22 1.61
CA ASN A 85 7.75 0.28 1.96
C ASN A 85 7.00 0.73 0.71
N MET A 86 6.01 -0.04 0.28
CA MET A 86 5.35 0.20 -1.00
C MET A 86 4.46 1.45 -0.90
N PRO A 87 4.78 2.56 -1.58
CA PRO A 87 3.97 3.75 -1.52
C PRO A 87 2.60 3.47 -2.16
N LEU A 88 1.53 3.76 -1.43
CA LEU A 88 0.17 3.60 -1.92
C LEU A 88 -0.36 4.94 -2.41
N VAL A 89 -0.78 4.98 -3.68
CA VAL A 89 -1.58 6.08 -4.23
C VAL A 89 -2.89 5.53 -4.75
N THR A 90 -4.00 5.92 -4.11
CA THR A 90 -5.33 5.66 -4.64
C THR A 90 -5.88 6.95 -5.24
N ILE A 91 -6.13 6.96 -6.55
CA ILE A 91 -6.84 8.06 -7.22
C ILE A 91 -8.28 7.63 -7.42
N ALA A 92 -9.20 8.29 -6.74
CA ALA A 92 -10.62 8.13 -7.01
C ALA A 92 -10.97 8.91 -8.29
N CYS A 93 -11.52 8.23 -9.30
CA CYS A 93 -12.17 8.87 -10.44
C CYS A 93 -13.68 9.01 -10.17
N HIS A 94 -14.26 10.14 -10.54
CA HIS A 94 -15.70 10.43 -10.52
C HIS A 94 -16.25 10.40 -11.94
#